data_AF-A0A9N9DRF5-F1
#
_entry.id   AF-A0A9N9DRF5-F1
#
_cell.length_a   1.000
_cell.length_b   1.000
_cell.length_c   1.000
_cell.angle_alpha   90.00
_cell.angle_beta   90.00
_cell.angle_gamma   90.00
#
_symmetry.space_group_name_H-M   'P 1'
#
loop_
_entity.id
_entity.type
_entity.pdbx_description
1 polymer ?
#
loop_
_entity_poly.entity_id
_entity_poly.type
_entity_poly.pdbx_seq_one_letter_code
_entity_poly.pdbx_strand_id
1 'polypeptide(L)'
;MGLKCAHLLAIIFAFGVLGAIILSFFTVTLSKIEPVRDRLTGYPTWHGVFQGFDRQKNDTMGTFIAVIMLVVGVIGLKLVLNPPAKPSLITKFYTVSDDPDDDNQESAISEVSTIGFNLSLVTYALVTSITAIAGVIFDIGKLWSAIGVFHNTIEIIILLLIGSGGRITNVSYFVWVLIYIVSTA
;
A
#
# COMPACT_ATOMS: atom_id res chain seq x y z
N MET A 1 -15.09 -0.04 -19.10
CA MET A 1 -14.26 0.98 -18.41
C MET A 1 -12.80 0.60 -18.59
N GLY A 2 -11.94 1.49 -19.11
CA GLY A 2 -10.56 1.12 -19.45
C GLY A 2 -9.72 0.75 -18.22
N LEU A 3 -8.78 -0.20 -18.37
CA LEU A 3 -7.90 -0.70 -17.30
C LEU A 3 -7.20 0.43 -16.52
N LYS A 4 -6.81 1.51 -17.20
CA LYS A 4 -6.20 2.71 -16.59
C LYS A 4 -7.15 3.47 -15.66
N CYS A 5 -8.45 3.55 -15.98
CA CYS A 5 -9.44 4.21 -15.13
C CYS A 5 -9.69 3.43 -13.84
N ALA A 6 -9.72 2.09 -13.88
CA ALA A 6 -9.94 1.27 -12.69
C ALA A 6 -8.80 1.40 -11.67
N HIS A 7 -7.55 1.41 -12.15
CA HIS A 7 -6.38 1.61 -11.28
C HIS A 7 -6.35 3.01 -10.66
N LEU A 8 -6.62 4.05 -11.47
CA LEU A 8 -6.69 5.43 -10.96
C LEU A 8 -7.81 5.58 -9.92
N LEU A 9 -8.99 4.99 -10.16
CA LEU A 9 -10.10 5.00 -9.21
C LEU A 9 -9.75 4.26 -7.92
N ALA A 10 -9.03 3.13 -7.99
CA ALA A 10 -8.55 2.42 -6.81
C ALA A 10 -7.59 3.28 -5.97
N ILE A 11 -6.68 4.02 -6.62
CA ILE A 11 -5.77 4.94 -5.95
C ILE A 11 -6.54 6.10 -5.31
N ILE A 12 -7.44 6.75 -6.04
CA ILE A 12 -8.29 7.84 -5.53
C ILE A 12 -9.13 7.35 -4.34
N PHE A 13 -9.71 6.15 -4.43
CA PHE A 13 -10.46 5.54 -3.35
C PHE A 13 -9.58 5.33 -2.11
N ALA A 14 -8.38 4.77 -2.28
CA ALA A 14 -7.45 4.57 -1.17
C ALA A 14 -7.06 5.89 -0.48
N PHE A 15 -6.82 6.96 -1.24
CA PHE A 15 -6.57 8.30 -0.68
C PHE A 15 -7.80 8.91 0.00
N GLY A 16 -8.99 8.75 -0.59
CA GLY A 16 -10.24 9.22 0.01
C GLY A 16 -10.52 8.52 1.34
N VAL A 17 -10.24 7.22 1.40
CA VAL A 17 -10.38 6.44 2.62
C VAL A 17 -9.32 6.82 3.67
N LEU A 18 -8.06 7.06 3.28
CA LEU A 18 -7.05 7.63 4.20
C LEU A 18 -7.55 8.94 4.83
N GLY A 19 -8.15 9.83 4.03
CA GLY A 19 -8.76 11.06 4.53
C GLY A 19 -9.88 10.80 5.54
N ALA A 20 -10.75 9.82 5.26
CA ALA A 20 -11.84 9.43 6.16
C ALA A 20 -11.35 8.85 7.49
N ILE A 21 -10.31 8.02 7.48
CA ILE A 21 -9.67 7.48 8.70
C ILE A 21 -9.05 8.60 9.53
N ILE A 22 -8.33 9.53 8.88
CA ILE A 22 -7.76 10.69 9.60
C ILE A 22 -8.88 11.51 10.25
N LEU A 23 -10.00 11.70 9.54
CA LEU A 23 -11.17 12.42 10.06
C LEU A 23 -11.87 11.67 11.22
N SER A 24 -11.91 10.34 11.22
CA SER A 24 -12.53 9.56 12.30
C SER A 24 -11.81 9.74 13.64
N PHE A 25 -10.49 9.98 13.62
CA PHE A 25 -9.73 10.23 14.85
C PHE A 25 -10.09 11.53 15.60
N PHE A 26 -10.81 12.45 14.95
CA PHE A 26 -11.35 13.66 15.60
C PHE A 26 -12.58 13.36 16.47
N THR A 27 -13.29 12.25 16.23
CA THR A 27 -14.51 11.89 16.97
C THR A 27 -14.30 10.76 17.96
N VAL A 28 -13.18 10.01 17.87
CA VAL A 28 -12.88 8.87 18.74
C VAL A 28 -12.06 9.26 19.97
N THR A 29 -12.65 9.02 21.14
CA THR A 29 -11.99 9.04 22.45
C THR A 29 -11.31 7.69 22.70
N LEU A 30 -9.98 7.65 22.69
CA LEU A 30 -9.22 6.40 22.90
C LEU A 30 -9.21 5.96 24.37
N SER A 31 -9.00 4.65 24.57
CA SER A 31 -8.95 3.90 25.84
C SER A 31 -8.09 4.52 26.96
N LYS A 32 -8.39 4.12 28.20
CA LYS A 32 -7.74 4.50 29.48
C LYS A 32 -6.25 4.10 29.63
N ILE A 33 -5.59 3.61 28.59
CA ILE A 33 -4.14 3.37 28.64
C ILE A 33 -3.48 4.74 28.76
N GLU A 34 -2.77 4.98 29.86
CA GLU A 34 -2.07 6.24 30.06
C GLU A 34 -1.09 6.45 28.91
N PRO A 35 -1.30 7.48 28.09
CA PRO A 35 -0.42 7.72 26.97
C PRO A 35 0.93 8.18 27.49
N VAL A 36 2.01 7.64 26.91
CA VAL A 36 3.35 8.17 27.13
C VAL A 36 3.59 9.26 26.09
N ARG A 37 4.26 10.35 26.47
CA ARG A 37 4.61 11.39 25.49
C ARG A 37 5.76 10.90 24.61
N ASP A 38 5.60 11.06 23.30
CA ASP A 38 6.69 10.90 22.35
C ASP A 38 7.83 11.86 22.72
N ARG A 39 9.08 11.41 22.54
CA ARG A 39 10.26 12.17 22.95
C ARG A 39 10.60 13.32 21.99
N LEU A 40 10.19 13.25 20.72
CA LEU A 40 10.54 14.24 19.70
C LEU A 40 9.49 15.34 19.59
N THR A 41 8.22 14.95 19.67
CA THR A 41 7.06 15.80 19.42
C THR A 41 6.24 16.08 20.68
N GLY A 42 6.38 15.25 21.71
CA GLY A 42 5.57 15.35 22.92
C GLY A 42 4.13 14.85 22.76
N TYR A 43 3.74 14.35 21.58
CA TYR A 43 2.39 13.82 21.34
C TYR A 43 2.12 12.55 22.14
N PRO A 44 0.86 12.27 22.52
CA PRO A 44 0.51 11.05 23.21
C PRO A 44 0.72 9.84 22.29
N THR A 45 1.36 8.80 22.85
CA THR A 45 1.66 7.52 22.21
C THR A 45 1.16 6.38 23.09
N TRP A 46 0.84 5.24 22.47
CA TRP A 46 0.23 4.10 23.17
C TRP A 46 1.07 2.82 23.07
N HIS A 47 2.37 2.94 22.75
CA HIS A 47 3.25 1.79 22.78
C HIS A 47 3.51 1.42 24.26
N GLY A 48 3.05 0.24 24.68
CA GLY A 48 3.50 -0.31 25.96
C GLY A 48 5.04 -0.43 25.95
N VAL A 49 5.69 -0.27 27.10
CA VAL A 49 7.12 -0.56 27.21
C VAL A 49 7.26 -2.05 27.52
N PHE A 50 7.60 -2.87 26.52
CA PHE A 50 7.90 -4.28 26.75
C PHE A 50 9.35 -4.47 27.19
N GLN A 51 9.59 -5.50 28.01
CA GLN A 51 10.90 -5.77 28.57
C GLN A 51 11.92 -6.05 27.47
N GLY A 52 13.08 -5.37 27.52
CA GLY A 52 14.13 -5.51 26.51
C GLY A 52 13.93 -4.67 25.24
N PHE A 53 12.97 -3.74 25.22
CA PHE A 53 12.82 -2.81 24.09
C PHE A 53 14.01 -1.86 23.98
N ASP A 54 14.82 -2.08 22.94
CA ASP A 54 15.92 -1.20 22.56
C ASP A 54 15.41 -0.15 21.55
N ARG A 55 15.22 1.06 22.05
CA ARG A 55 14.76 2.20 21.25
C ARG A 55 15.76 2.57 20.15
N GLN A 56 17.05 2.57 20.45
CA GLN A 56 18.07 2.98 19.48
C GLN A 56 18.12 1.98 18.31
N LYS A 57 17.99 0.69 18.61
CA LYS A 57 17.85 -0.35 17.60
C LYS A 57 16.59 -0.16 16.75
N ASN A 58 15.45 0.15 17.36
CA ASN A 58 14.20 0.40 16.65
C ASN A 58 14.29 1.62 15.73
N ASP A 59 14.85 2.73 16.22
CA ASP A 59 15.05 3.96 15.45
C ASP A 59 16.00 3.73 14.26
N THR A 60 17.07 2.97 14.49
CA THR A 60 18.03 2.62 13.44
C THR A 60 17.35 1.82 12.34
N MET A 61 16.54 0.83 12.72
CA MET A 61 15.77 0.02 11.79
C MET A 61 14.75 0.87 11.02
N GLY A 62 13.96 1.70 11.70
CA GLY A 62 12.99 2.59 11.07
C GLY A 62 13.63 3.57 10.10
N THR A 63 14.76 4.18 10.49
CA THR A 63 15.53 5.10 9.63
C THR A 63 16.08 4.38 8.41
N PHE A 64 16.63 3.18 8.58
CA PHE A 64 17.15 2.38 7.48
C PHE A 64 16.05 2.03 6.46
N ILE A 65 14.89 1.54 6.95
CA ILE A 65 13.72 1.25 6.11
C ILE A 65 13.27 2.51 5.38
N ALA A 66 13.15 3.64 6.09
CA ALA A 66 12.72 4.91 5.51
C ALA A 66 13.60 5.32 4.32
N VAL A 67 14.93 5.24 4.47
CA VAL A 67 15.90 5.64 3.44
C VAL A 67 15.87 4.67 2.26
N ILE A 68 15.97 3.36 2.52
CA ILE A 68 16.00 2.36 1.44
C ILE A 68 14.70 2.40 0.63
N MET A 69 13.55 2.46 1.28
CA MET A 69 12.26 2.47 0.60
C MET A 69 12.03 3.77 -0.19
N LEU A 70 12.56 4.90 0.29
CA LEU A 70 12.55 6.16 -0.47
C LEU A 70 13.39 6.03 -1.75
N VAL A 71 14.61 5.51 -1.63
CA VAL A 71 15.51 5.32 -2.79
C VAL A 71 14.89 4.37 -3.80
N VAL A 72 14.38 3.22 -3.36
CA VAL A 72 13.69 2.24 -4.21
C VAL A 72 12.46 2.86 -4.87
N GLY A 73 11.64 3.58 -4.11
CA GLY A 73 10.45 4.25 -4.64
C GLY A 73 10.77 5.31 -5.69
N VAL A 74 11.77 6.16 -5.47
CA VAL A 74 12.18 7.21 -6.43
C VAL A 74 12.77 6.60 -7.71
N ILE A 75 13.64 5.59 -7.58
CA ILE A 75 14.20 4.88 -8.73
C ILE A 75 13.09 4.17 -9.50
N GLY A 76 12.23 3.42 -8.80
CA GLY A 76 11.11 2.71 -9.38
C GLY A 76 10.14 3.65 -10.11
N LEU A 77 9.82 4.80 -9.53
CA LEU A 77 8.96 5.79 -10.18
C LEU A 77 9.54 6.27 -11.51
N LYS A 78 10.86 6.56 -11.54
CA LYS A 78 11.54 6.93 -12.79
C LYS A 78 11.45 5.82 -13.84
N LEU A 79 11.62 4.57 -13.44
CA LEU A 79 11.55 3.41 -14.34
C LEU A 79 10.14 3.16 -14.87
N VAL A 80 9.11 3.38 -14.04
CA VAL A 80 7.71 3.18 -14.46
C VAL A 80 7.23 4.30 -15.38
N LEU A 81 7.64 5.55 -15.11
CA LEU A 81 7.30 6.69 -15.96
C LEU A 81 8.09 6.71 -17.27
N ASN A 82 9.28 6.10 -17.29
CA ASN A 82 10.14 6.00 -18.47
C ASN A 82 10.50 4.53 -18.71
N PRO A 83 9.55 3.70 -19.17
CA PRO A 83 9.78 2.28 -19.38
C PRO A 83 10.88 2.05 -20.44
N PRO A 84 11.61 0.94 -20.37
CA PRO A 84 12.66 0.63 -21.33
C PRO A 84 12.13 0.62 -22.78
N ALA A 85 12.86 1.26 -23.69
CA ALA A 85 12.50 1.30 -25.11
C ALA A 85 12.58 -0.08 -25.78
N LYS A 86 13.39 -1.00 -25.23
CA LYS A 86 13.56 -2.35 -25.76
C LYS A 86 12.36 -3.23 -25.35
N PRO A 87 11.58 -3.77 -26.30
CA PRO A 87 10.38 -4.55 -25.98
C PRO A 87 10.63 -5.79 -25.11
N SER A 88 11.81 -6.42 -25.24
CA SER A 88 12.18 -7.60 -24.43
C SER A 88 12.36 -7.32 -22.95
N LEU A 89 12.40 -6.05 -22.54
CA LEU A 89 12.53 -5.62 -21.14
C LEU A 89 11.18 -5.18 -20.55
N ILE A 90 10.11 -5.20 -21.35
CA ILE A 90 8.77 -4.84 -20.90
C ILE A 90 8.13 -6.05 -20.23
N THR A 91 7.81 -5.91 -18.94
CA THR A 91 7.10 -6.93 -18.17
C THR A 91 5.60 -6.94 -18.49
N LYS A 92 5.03 -8.14 -18.57
CA LYS A 92 3.60 -8.37 -18.83
C LYS A 92 3.09 -9.47 -17.89
N PHE A 93 1.83 -9.37 -17.48
CA PHE A 93 1.09 -10.51 -16.95
C PHE A 93 0.53 -11.33 -18.10
N TYR A 94 0.48 -12.63 -17.93
CA TYR A 94 -0.12 -13.57 -18.87
C TYR A 94 -1.32 -14.23 -18.18
N THR A 95 -2.46 -14.24 -18.85
CA THR A 95 -3.65 -14.95 -18.37
C THR A 95 -4.12 -15.92 -19.43
N VAL A 96 -4.50 -17.12 -19.00
CA VAL A 96 -5.15 -18.11 -19.86
C VAL A 96 -6.65 -17.91 -19.73
N SER A 97 -7.34 -17.71 -20.85
CA SER A 97 -8.81 -17.76 -20.88
C SER A 97 -9.25 -19.21 -21.02
N ASP A 98 -9.89 -19.74 -19.99
CA ASP A 98 -10.68 -20.96 -20.10
C ASP A 98 -12.07 -20.56 -20.59
N ASP A 99 -12.20 -20.19 -21.87
CA ASP A 99 -13.52 -19.98 -22.49
C ASP A 99 -14.01 -21.34 -23.03
N PRO A 100 -15.01 -21.96 -22.39
CA PRO A 100 -15.45 -23.31 -22.75
C PRO A 100 -16.25 -23.36 -24.06
N ASP A 101 -16.61 -22.22 -24.65
CA ASP A 101 -17.45 -22.13 -25.87
C ASP A 101 -16.64 -21.86 -27.16
N ASP A 102 -15.30 -21.82 -27.10
CA ASP A 102 -14.44 -21.70 -28.29
C ASP A 102 -13.86 -23.06 -28.71
N ASP A 103 -14.62 -23.80 -29.50
CA ASP A 103 -14.26 -25.10 -30.07
C ASP A 103 -12.99 -25.10 -30.95
N ASN A 104 -12.38 -23.93 -31.20
CA ASN A 104 -11.19 -23.78 -32.07
C ASN A 104 -9.93 -23.21 -31.38
N GLN A 105 -9.87 -23.05 -30.06
CA GLN A 105 -8.75 -22.34 -29.43
C GLN A 105 -7.71 -23.22 -28.74
N GLU A 106 -6.51 -23.26 -29.33
CA GLU A 106 -5.25 -23.24 -28.59
C GLU A 106 -5.38 -22.15 -27.51
N SER A 107 -5.31 -22.52 -26.23
CA SER A 107 -5.53 -21.63 -25.07
C SER A 107 -5.02 -20.22 -25.33
N ALA A 108 -5.90 -19.24 -25.61
CA ALA A 108 -5.44 -17.91 -25.99
C ALA A 108 -4.76 -17.24 -24.80
N ILE A 109 -3.43 -17.19 -24.85
CA ILE A 109 -2.62 -16.46 -23.87
C ILE A 109 -2.87 -14.98 -24.10
N SER A 110 -3.57 -14.33 -23.15
CA SER A 110 -3.80 -12.89 -23.19
C SER A 110 -2.73 -12.16 -22.39
N GLU A 111 -2.17 -11.11 -22.99
CA GLU A 111 -1.15 -10.26 -22.36
C GLU A 111 -1.78 -9.04 -21.67
N VAL A 112 -1.39 -8.78 -20.43
CA VAL A 112 -1.86 -7.63 -19.65
C VAL A 112 -0.66 -6.78 -19.22
N SER A 113 -0.76 -5.46 -19.41
CA SER A 113 0.30 -4.53 -19.02
C SER A 113 0.49 -4.50 -17.50
N THR A 114 1.74 -4.56 -17.03
CA THR A 114 2.09 -4.45 -15.60
C THR A 114 2.24 -3.00 -15.14
N ILE A 115 1.99 -1.98 -15.97
CA ILE A 115 2.25 -0.58 -15.60
C ILE A 115 1.49 -0.20 -14.32
N GLY A 116 0.21 -0.57 -14.22
CA GLY A 116 -0.60 -0.30 -13.02
C GLY A 116 -0.06 -0.99 -11.77
N PHE A 117 0.33 -2.26 -11.90
CA PHE A 117 0.96 -3.04 -10.84
C PHE A 117 2.30 -2.44 -10.39
N ASN A 118 3.16 -2.06 -11.33
CA ASN A 118 4.44 -1.44 -11.04
C ASN A 118 4.26 -0.08 -10.36
N LEU A 119 3.24 0.70 -10.76
CA LEU A 119 2.83 1.91 -10.05
C LEU A 119 2.42 1.60 -8.60
N SER A 120 1.62 0.57 -8.36
CA SER A 120 1.23 0.15 -7.01
C SER A 120 2.44 -0.26 -6.15
N LEU A 121 3.42 -0.99 -6.72
CA LEU A 121 4.66 -1.33 -6.02
C LEU A 121 5.51 -0.09 -5.66
N VAL A 122 5.60 0.87 -6.57
CA VAL A 122 6.29 2.14 -6.31
C VAL A 122 5.58 2.95 -5.25
N THR A 123 4.25 3.05 -5.33
CA THR A 123 3.43 3.72 -4.31
C THR A 123 3.60 3.04 -2.95
N TYR A 124 3.59 1.71 -2.91
CA TYR A 124 3.90 0.95 -1.70
C TYR A 124 5.25 1.34 -1.11
N ALA A 125 6.31 1.37 -1.92
CA ALA A 125 7.64 1.71 -1.45
C ALA A 125 7.70 3.13 -0.85
N LEU A 126 7.13 4.12 -1.54
CA LEU A 126 7.09 5.50 -1.06
C LEU A 126 6.25 5.64 0.22
N VAL A 127 5.11 4.97 0.29
CA VAL A 127 4.24 4.99 1.47
C VAL A 127 4.91 4.30 2.65
N THR A 128 5.60 3.20 2.43
CA THR A 128 6.40 2.51 3.47
C THR A 128 7.47 3.43 4.02
N SER A 129 8.15 4.19 3.17
CA SER A 129 9.12 5.20 3.62
C SER A 129 8.46 6.28 4.49
N ILE A 130 7.33 6.84 4.04
CA ILE A 130 6.56 7.82 4.81
C ILE A 130 6.09 7.23 6.14
N THR A 131 5.63 5.98 6.15
CA THR A 131 5.20 5.25 7.35
C THR A 131 6.34 5.09 8.34
N ALA A 132 7.53 4.71 7.86
CA ALA A 132 8.72 4.55 8.68
C ALA A 132 9.20 5.90 9.26
N ILE A 133 9.19 6.97 8.45
CA ILE A 133 9.50 8.33 8.91
C ILE A 133 8.48 8.77 9.97
N ALA A 134 7.19 8.57 9.71
CA ALA A 134 6.14 8.91 10.66
C ALA A 134 6.28 8.12 11.96
N GLY A 135 6.66 6.83 11.90
CA GLY A 135 6.91 6.01 13.08
C GLY A 135 8.13 6.46 13.87
N VAL A 136 9.19 6.92 13.21
CA VAL A 136 10.39 7.45 13.91
C VAL A 136 10.10 8.81 14.55
N ILE A 137 9.30 9.68 13.90
CA ILE A 137 9.03 11.05 14.36
C ILE A 137 7.88 11.11 15.37
N PHE A 138 6.78 10.42 15.11
CA PHE A 138 5.53 10.53 15.88
C PHE A 138 5.26 9.31 16.77
N ASP A 139 6.11 8.27 16.69
CA ASP A 139 5.90 6.98 17.35
C ASP A 139 4.55 6.32 16.96
N ILE A 140 4.18 5.22 17.63
CA ILE A 140 2.90 4.51 17.43
C ILE A 140 1.76 5.33 18.07
N GLY A 141 1.36 6.39 17.37
CA GLY A 141 0.21 7.25 17.67
C GLY A 141 -0.86 7.22 16.58
N LYS A 142 -1.92 8.05 16.73
CA LYS A 142 -3.06 8.14 15.79
C LYS A 142 -2.66 8.43 14.33
N LEU A 143 -1.58 9.18 14.13
CA LEU A 143 -1.10 9.53 12.79
C LEU A 143 -0.37 8.35 12.13
N TRP A 144 0.37 7.56 12.91
CA TRP A 144 1.02 6.35 12.43
C TRP A 144 0.01 5.27 12.05
N SER A 145 -1.04 5.07 12.84
CA SER A 145 -2.08 4.06 12.53
C SER A 145 -2.78 4.35 11.21
N ALA A 146 -3.15 5.60 10.93
CA ALA A 146 -3.77 5.98 9.66
C ALA A 146 -2.85 5.70 8.45
N ILE A 147 -1.56 6.03 8.58
CA ILE A 147 -0.56 5.77 7.52
C ILE A 147 -0.31 4.26 7.37
N GLY A 148 -0.27 3.51 8.48
CA GLY A 148 -0.11 2.06 8.49
C GLY A 148 -1.28 1.33 7.84
N VAL A 149 -2.53 1.75 8.08
CA VAL A 149 -3.71 1.20 7.39
C VAL A 149 -3.62 1.46 5.89
N PHE A 150 -3.15 2.65 5.47
CA PHE A 150 -2.92 2.95 4.06
C PHE A 150 -1.81 2.08 3.43
N HIS A 151 -0.70 1.88 4.13
CA HIS A 151 0.36 0.95 3.73
C HIS A 151 -0.18 -0.46 3.47
N ASN A 152 -0.90 -1.02 4.46
CA ASN A 152 -1.49 -2.36 4.36
C ASN A 152 -2.54 -2.44 3.24
N THR A 153 -3.30 -1.36 3.02
CA THR A 153 -4.25 -1.29 1.91
C THR A 153 -3.53 -1.47 0.58
N ILE A 154 -2.37 -0.84 0.38
CA ILE A 154 -1.60 -1.00 -0.86
C ILE A 154 -1.08 -2.43 -1.01
N GLU A 155 -0.66 -3.09 0.08
CA GLU A 155 -0.26 -4.51 0.04
C GLU A 155 -1.39 -5.41 -0.44
N ILE A 156 -2.61 -5.19 0.07
CA ILE A 156 -3.81 -5.91 -0.38
C ILE A 156 -4.04 -5.68 -1.88
N ILE A 157 -3.89 -4.44 -2.36
CA ILE A 157 -4.02 -4.13 -3.80
C ILE A 157 -2.99 -4.90 -4.62
N ILE A 158 -1.73 -4.96 -4.17
CA ILE A 158 -0.65 -5.71 -4.84
C ILE A 158 -0.99 -7.20 -4.90
N LEU A 159 -1.38 -7.81 -3.78
CA LEU A 159 -1.73 -9.23 -3.72
C LEU A 159 -2.92 -9.58 -4.61
N LEU A 160 -3.94 -8.72 -4.64
CA LEU A 160 -5.11 -8.90 -5.48
C LEU A 160 -4.75 -8.79 -6.97
N LEU A 161 -3.91 -7.83 -7.36
CA LEU A 161 -3.41 -7.72 -8.73
C LEU A 161 -2.60 -8.95 -9.16
N ILE A 162 -1.80 -9.53 -8.27
CA ILE A 162 -1.09 -10.79 -8.54
C ILE A 162 -2.10 -11.92 -8.74
N GLY A 163 -3.05 -12.08 -7.82
CA GLY A 163 -4.06 -13.14 -7.87
C GLY A 163 -5.01 -13.06 -9.06
N SER A 164 -5.20 -11.87 -9.63
CA SER A 164 -6.12 -11.63 -10.75
C SER A 164 -5.43 -11.42 -12.11
N GLY A 165 -4.13 -11.74 -12.22
CA GLY A 165 -3.37 -11.59 -13.47
C GLY A 165 -3.27 -10.13 -13.96
N GLY A 166 -3.23 -9.17 -13.03
CA GLY A 166 -3.09 -7.74 -13.31
C GLY A 166 -4.39 -7.02 -13.69
N ARG A 167 -5.55 -7.68 -13.55
CA ARG A 167 -6.85 -7.10 -13.92
C ARG A 167 -7.75 -6.95 -12.70
N ILE A 168 -8.30 -5.75 -12.49
CA ILE A 168 -9.38 -5.56 -11.51
C ILE A 168 -10.71 -5.67 -12.28
N THR A 169 -11.28 -6.87 -12.32
CA THR A 169 -12.53 -7.14 -13.04
C THR A 169 -13.75 -7.23 -12.12
N ASN A 170 -13.54 -7.54 -10.85
CA ASN A 170 -14.62 -7.78 -9.89
C ASN A 170 -14.78 -6.62 -8.91
N VAL A 171 -16.00 -6.10 -8.77
CA VAL A 171 -16.36 -5.03 -7.81
C VAL A 171 -16.17 -5.48 -6.36
N SER A 172 -16.20 -6.80 -6.09
CA SER A 172 -15.87 -7.36 -4.77
C SER A 172 -14.50 -6.93 -4.26
N TYR A 173 -13.59 -6.54 -5.15
CA TYR A 173 -12.32 -5.87 -4.86
C TYR A 173 -12.49 -4.68 -3.91
N PHE A 174 -13.40 -3.77 -4.22
CA PHE A 174 -13.62 -2.56 -3.42
C PHE A 174 -14.28 -2.89 -2.08
N VAL A 175 -15.08 -3.96 -2.05
CA VAL A 175 -15.73 -4.45 -0.82
C VAL A 175 -14.69 -5.04 0.14
N TRP A 176 -13.76 -5.86 -0.33
CA TRP A 176 -12.70 -6.42 0.52
C TRP A 176 -11.77 -5.35 1.09
N VAL A 177 -11.37 -4.37 0.26
CA VAL A 177 -10.58 -3.22 0.71
C VAL A 177 -11.35 -2.40 1.74
N LEU A 178 -12.65 -2.15 1.51
CA LEU A 178 -13.49 -1.42 2.46
C LEU A 178 -13.65 -2.17 3.78
N ILE A 179 -13.90 -3.48 3.75
CA ILE A 179 -14.02 -4.33 4.95
C ILE A 179 -12.72 -4.27 5.77
N TYR A 180 -11.57 -4.45 5.12
CA TYR A 180 -10.27 -4.38 5.78
C TYR A 180 -10.11 -3.04 6.51
N ILE A 181 -10.38 -1.95 5.80
CA ILE A 181 -10.21 -0.61 6.35
C ILE A 181 -11.17 -0.36 7.52
N VAL A 182 -12.46 -0.68 7.37
CA VAL A 182 -13.44 -0.51 8.46
C VAL A 182 -13.10 -1.38 9.68
N SER A 183 -12.51 -2.56 9.46
CA SER A 183 -12.11 -3.44 10.57
C SER A 183 -10.84 -3.00 11.30
N THR A 184 -10.02 -2.13 10.70
CA THR A 184 -8.72 -1.71 11.22
C THR A 184 -8.64 -0.23 11.61
N ALA A 185 -9.62 0.58 11.19
CA ALA A 185 -9.83 1.96 11.62
C ALA A 185 -10.62 2.01 12.93
#